data_AF-A0A933JY33-F1
#
_entry.id   AF-A0A933JY33-F1
#
_cell.length_a   1.000
_cell.length_b   1.000
_cell.length_c   1.000
_cell.angle_alpha   90.00
_cell.angle_beta   90.00
_cell.angle_gamma   90.00
#
_symmetry.space_group_name_H-M   'P 1'
#
loop_
_entity.id
_entity.type
_entity.pdbx_description
1 polymer ?
#
loop_
_entity_poly.entity_id
_entity_poly.type
_entity_poly.pdbx_seq_one_letter_code
_entity_poly.pdbx_strand_id
1 'polypeptide(L)'
;MLPASLQKAAEDHPCFAAVWEDEDAVVACDPARPNEELGVIRCGSCLRSHLAVPSTLLQRKYGRPCWGDEVSQLTQKSRGIEFSFAGYHYANGNGFWLCAAYYPCGLFLLDPSKNSGPTDCVDLLIRAFQQGVARPTHKLMTDRTSYSNPDDVYLSPDSPISAITSRNQLLTSSLVSRSYASRWKRVSVVEFYPATQPVATPAAPALLALPTPPPASKQASPPTQPPPRAARAAALGEICEKCGGEVKERYLFVSRFIGCHCTKLP
;
A
#
# COMPACT_ATOMS: atom_id res chain seq x y z
N MET A 1 8.51 -13.62 7.65
CA MET A 1 8.60 -13.32 6.22
C MET A 1 7.20 -13.33 5.63
N LEU A 2 6.84 -12.29 4.88
CA LEU A 2 5.56 -12.20 4.17
C LEU A 2 5.45 -13.29 3.09
N PRO A 3 4.29 -13.93 2.88
CA PRO A 3 4.10 -14.86 1.77
C PRO A 3 4.33 -14.20 0.41
N ALA A 4 4.98 -14.91 -0.53
CA ALA A 4 5.36 -14.35 -1.83
C ALA A 4 4.17 -13.83 -2.65
N SER A 5 3.01 -14.49 -2.57
CA SER A 5 1.77 -14.03 -3.22
C SER A 5 1.28 -12.69 -2.67
N LEU A 6 1.40 -12.48 -1.36
CA LEU A 6 1.04 -11.22 -0.71
C LEU A 6 2.02 -10.11 -1.11
N GLN A 7 3.32 -10.40 -1.10
CA GLN A 7 4.35 -9.45 -1.55
C GLN A 7 4.06 -8.99 -2.98
N LYS A 8 3.83 -9.94 -3.89
CA LYS A 8 3.54 -9.64 -5.30
C LYS A 8 2.27 -8.80 -5.47
N ALA A 9 1.20 -9.15 -4.75
CA ALA A 9 -0.05 -8.41 -4.81
C ALA A 9 0.10 -6.95 -4.30
N ALA A 10 0.93 -6.73 -3.28
CA ALA A 10 1.23 -5.40 -2.77
C ALA A 10 2.11 -4.60 -3.74
N GLU A 11 3.12 -5.22 -4.34
CA GLU A 11 4.00 -4.60 -5.34
C GLU A 11 3.23 -4.14 -6.59
N ASP A 12 2.29 -4.95 -7.06
CA ASP A 12 1.46 -4.67 -8.25
C ASP A 12 0.38 -3.60 -8.00
N HIS A 13 0.15 -3.19 -6.75
CA HIS A 13 -0.89 -2.23 -6.41
C HIS A 13 -0.55 -0.79 -6.89
N PRO A 14 -1.37 -0.13 -7.72
CA PRO A 14 -0.95 1.10 -8.42
C PRO A 14 -0.85 2.37 -7.56
N CYS A 15 -1.38 2.41 -6.32
CA CYS A 15 -1.34 3.66 -5.54
C CYS A 15 0.08 4.06 -5.17
N PHE A 16 0.44 5.32 -5.44
CA PHE A 16 1.79 5.83 -5.26
C PHE A 16 2.29 5.86 -3.82
N ALA A 17 1.42 6.09 -2.82
CA ALA A 17 1.89 6.24 -1.44
C ALA A 17 2.43 4.94 -0.87
N ALA A 18 2.11 3.76 -1.41
CA ALA A 18 2.66 2.49 -0.90
C ALA A 18 2.45 2.33 0.63
N VAL A 19 1.30 2.77 1.14
CA VAL A 19 0.92 2.68 2.57
C VAL A 19 -0.19 1.67 2.75
N TRP A 20 0.03 0.74 3.68
CA TRP A 20 -0.89 -0.32 4.06
C TRP A 20 -1.17 -0.25 5.56
N GLU A 21 -2.45 -0.28 5.91
CA GLU A 21 -2.94 -0.23 7.29
C GLU A 21 -3.58 -1.57 7.65
N ASP A 22 -3.32 -2.08 8.84
CA ASP A 22 -3.93 -3.30 9.35
C ASP A 22 -5.45 -3.13 9.52
N GLU A 23 -6.19 -4.19 9.18
CA GLU A 23 -7.61 -4.34 9.44
C GLU A 23 -7.93 -5.71 10.04
N ASP A 24 -8.98 -5.75 10.86
CA ASP A 24 -9.49 -6.99 11.42
C ASP A 24 -10.57 -7.59 10.53
N ALA A 25 -10.34 -8.82 10.06
CA ALA A 25 -11.38 -9.62 9.41
C ALA A 25 -11.24 -11.11 9.71
N VAL A 26 -12.36 -11.82 9.62
CA VAL A 26 -12.46 -13.28 9.72
C VAL A 26 -13.24 -13.78 8.52
N VAL A 27 -12.77 -14.86 7.88
CA VAL A 27 -13.45 -15.44 6.72
C VAL A 27 -13.70 -16.93 6.95
N ALA A 28 -14.91 -17.36 6.61
CA ALA A 28 -15.23 -18.78 6.48
C ALA A 28 -14.85 -19.23 5.07
N CYS A 29 -13.67 -19.81 4.90
CA CYS A 29 -13.21 -20.32 3.60
C CYS A 29 -13.94 -21.61 3.19
N ASP A 30 -14.49 -22.36 4.16
CA ASP A 30 -15.22 -23.61 3.98
C ASP A 30 -16.24 -23.78 5.13
N PRO A 31 -17.56 -23.90 4.87
CA PRO A 31 -18.57 -24.11 5.92
C PRO A 31 -18.36 -25.37 6.75
N ALA A 32 -17.64 -26.37 6.22
CA ALA A 32 -17.33 -27.63 6.89
C ALA A 32 -16.04 -27.57 7.72
N ARG A 33 -15.30 -26.46 7.69
CA ARG A 33 -14.08 -26.24 8.48
C ARG A 33 -14.31 -25.11 9.48
N PRO A 34 -13.56 -25.10 10.61
CA PRO A 34 -13.51 -23.92 11.46
C PRO A 34 -13.05 -22.71 10.64
N ASN A 35 -13.62 -21.54 10.95
CA ASN A 35 -13.25 -20.28 10.30
C ASN A 35 -11.74 -20.09 10.38
N GLU A 36 -11.15 -19.62 9.29
CA GLU A 36 -9.74 -19.28 9.27
C GLU A 36 -9.59 -17.78 9.56
N GLU A 37 -8.75 -17.48 10.54
CA GLU A 37 -8.43 -16.11 10.86
C GLU A 37 -7.61 -15.51 9.71
N LEU A 38 -7.98 -14.32 9.24
CA LEU A 38 -7.23 -13.63 8.19
C LEU A 38 -6.53 -12.40 8.76
N GLY A 39 -5.26 -12.23 8.45
CA GLY A 39 -4.66 -10.91 8.45
C GLY A 39 -5.21 -10.15 7.25
N VAL A 40 -5.84 -8.99 7.46
CA VAL A 40 -6.20 -8.06 6.38
C VAL A 40 -5.41 -6.77 6.50
N ILE A 41 -4.97 -6.23 5.37
CA ILE A 41 -4.46 -4.87 5.25
C ILE A 41 -5.24 -4.13 4.17
N ARG A 42 -5.46 -2.84 4.37
CA ARG A 42 -6.04 -1.92 3.38
C ARG A 42 -5.00 -0.95 2.86
N CYS A 43 -5.12 -0.52 1.61
CA CYS A 43 -4.32 0.58 1.10
C CYS A 43 -4.82 1.92 1.68
N GLY A 44 -3.97 2.64 2.42
CA GLY A 44 -4.30 3.94 3.03
C GLY A 44 -4.57 5.06 2.02
N SER A 45 -4.11 4.90 0.77
CA SER A 45 -4.38 5.87 -0.31
C SER A 45 -5.76 5.75 -0.94
N CYS A 46 -6.14 4.56 -1.40
CA CYS A 46 -7.41 4.39 -2.11
C CYS A 46 -8.56 3.98 -1.19
N LEU A 47 -8.26 3.37 -0.03
CA LEU A 47 -9.22 2.76 0.90
C LEU A 47 -10.13 1.71 0.26
N ARG A 48 -9.79 1.20 -0.93
CA ARG A 48 -10.59 0.23 -1.68
C ARG A 48 -9.93 -1.12 -1.79
N SER A 49 -8.62 -1.13 -1.95
CA SER A 49 -7.86 -2.36 -2.08
C SER A 49 -7.57 -2.94 -0.71
N HIS A 50 -7.95 -4.20 -0.54
CA HIS A 50 -7.70 -5.00 0.65
C HIS A 50 -6.90 -6.22 0.22
N LEU A 51 -5.83 -6.50 0.94
CA LEU A 51 -5.08 -7.75 0.80
C LEU A 51 -5.29 -8.54 2.07
N ALA A 52 -5.71 -9.78 1.91
CA ALA A 52 -5.96 -10.68 3.01
C ALA A 52 -5.04 -11.88 2.90
N VAL A 53 -4.64 -12.47 4.01
CA VAL A 53 -3.86 -13.70 4.03
C VAL A 53 -4.27 -14.53 5.23
N PRO A 54 -4.43 -15.85 5.08
CA PRO A 54 -4.62 -16.72 6.22
C PRO A 54 -3.55 -16.55 7.28
N SER A 55 -3.94 -16.36 8.54
CA SER A 55 -3.02 -16.22 9.66
C SER A 55 -2.10 -17.43 9.81
N THR A 56 -2.52 -18.61 9.33
CA THR A 56 -1.71 -19.83 9.27
C THR A 56 -0.51 -19.72 8.32
N LEU A 57 -0.60 -18.88 7.28
CA LEU A 57 0.49 -18.60 6.34
C LEU A 57 1.38 -17.45 6.79
N LEU A 58 0.93 -16.66 7.77
CA LEU A 58 1.78 -15.69 8.45
C LEU A 58 2.65 -16.44 9.47
N GLN A 59 3.97 -16.38 9.29
CA GLN A 59 4.90 -17.02 10.25
C GLN A 59 4.65 -16.50 11.68
N ARG A 60 4.79 -17.36 12.70
CA ARG A 60 4.55 -17.04 14.14
C ARG A 60 5.27 -15.80 14.68
N LYS A 61 6.21 -15.21 13.94
CA LYS A 61 6.78 -13.90 14.25
C LYS A 61 5.72 -12.79 14.32
N TYR A 62 4.58 -12.99 13.66
CA TYR A 62 3.52 -11.98 13.47
C TYR A 62 2.32 -12.17 14.41
N GLY A 63 2.52 -12.47 15.70
CA GLY A 63 1.44 -12.21 16.66
C GLY A 63 0.96 -10.77 16.41
N ARG A 64 -0.28 -10.58 15.91
CA ARG A 64 -0.78 -9.31 15.32
C ARG A 64 -0.36 -8.10 16.19
N PRO A 65 0.01 -6.89 15.68
CA PRO A 65 -0.44 -6.21 14.44
C PRO A 65 0.63 -5.26 13.81
N CYS A 66 1.55 -5.75 12.97
CA CYS A 66 2.56 -4.85 12.37
C CYS A 66 3.05 -5.25 10.98
N TRP A 67 2.25 -6.00 10.22
CA TRP A 67 2.63 -6.40 8.87
C TRP A 67 2.15 -5.39 7.82
N GLY A 68 1.21 -4.49 8.13
CA GLY A 68 0.95 -3.31 7.31
C GLY A 68 2.21 -2.45 7.13
N ASP A 69 2.98 -2.23 8.20
CA ASP A 69 4.27 -1.53 8.15
C ASP A 69 5.31 -2.28 7.32
N GLU A 70 5.41 -3.61 7.46
CA GLU A 70 6.36 -4.42 6.68
C GLU A 70 6.02 -4.39 5.17
N VAL A 71 4.73 -4.47 4.82
CA VAL A 71 4.27 -4.36 3.43
C VAL A 71 4.48 -2.95 2.90
N SER A 72 4.27 -1.92 3.72
CA SER A 72 4.56 -0.52 3.37
C SER A 72 6.06 -0.34 3.10
N GLN A 73 6.93 -0.81 3.98
CA GLN A 73 8.38 -0.74 3.80
C GLN A 73 8.85 -1.51 2.56
N LEU A 74 8.29 -2.70 2.30
CA LEU A 74 8.57 -3.49 1.11
C LEU A 74 8.22 -2.71 -0.17
N THR A 75 7.01 -2.17 -0.23
CA THR A 75 6.51 -1.44 -1.41
C THR A 75 7.18 -0.08 -1.58
N GLN A 76 7.53 0.62 -0.50
CA GLN A 76 8.37 1.83 -0.55
C GLN A 76 9.74 1.50 -1.14
N LYS A 77 10.41 0.46 -0.63
CA LYS A 77 11.73 0.04 -1.08
C LYS A 77 11.73 -0.34 -2.56
N SER A 78 10.76 -1.14 -3.01
CA SER A 78 10.69 -1.56 -4.42
C SER A 78 10.42 -0.40 -5.39
N ARG A 79 9.87 0.71 -4.87
CA ARG A 79 9.54 1.92 -5.63
C ARG A 79 10.52 3.07 -5.42
N GLY A 80 11.59 2.87 -4.65
CA GLY A 80 12.56 3.94 -4.35
C GLY A 80 11.95 5.13 -3.60
N ILE A 81 10.90 4.90 -2.81
CA ILE A 81 10.28 5.89 -1.95
C ILE A 81 11.05 5.90 -0.62
N GLU A 82 11.49 7.08 -0.18
CA GLU A 82 12.22 7.24 1.07
C GLU A 82 11.27 7.21 2.28
N PHE A 83 10.14 7.91 2.17
CA PHE A 83 9.04 7.77 3.10
C PHE A 83 7.71 8.09 2.42
N SER A 84 6.64 7.56 3.00
CA SER A 84 5.28 7.89 2.61
C SER A 84 4.32 7.77 3.77
N PHE A 85 3.20 8.47 3.65
CA PHE A 85 2.08 8.37 4.57
C PHE A 85 0.79 8.62 3.79
N ALA A 86 -0.32 8.05 4.26
CA ALA A 86 -1.61 8.21 3.62
C ALA A 86 -2.71 8.08 4.67
N GLY A 87 -3.78 8.83 4.47
CA GLY A 87 -4.99 8.70 5.27
C GLY A 87 -5.51 10.03 5.79
N TYR A 88 -6.39 9.94 6.77
CA TYR A 88 -6.86 11.08 7.54
C TYR A 88 -5.98 11.24 8.78
N HIS A 89 -5.40 12.42 8.95
CA HIS A 89 -4.55 12.77 10.07
C HIS A 89 -5.28 13.77 10.96
N TYR A 90 -5.38 13.45 12.25
CA TYR A 90 -6.04 14.29 13.23
C TYR A 90 -5.07 14.59 14.37
N ALA A 91 -4.70 15.86 14.53
CA ALA A 91 -3.95 16.32 15.68
C ALA A 91 -4.39 17.74 16.08
N ASN A 92 -4.38 18.01 17.39
CA ASN A 92 -4.70 19.32 17.97
C ASN A 92 -6.07 19.87 17.56
N GLY A 93 -7.09 19.02 17.50
CA GLY A 93 -8.48 19.45 17.25
C GLY A 93 -8.83 19.71 15.77
N ASN A 94 -7.87 19.64 14.86
CA ASN A 94 -8.07 19.90 13.45
C ASN A 94 -7.46 18.76 12.63
N GLY A 95 -8.24 18.16 11.74
CA GLY A 95 -7.77 17.05 10.89
C GLY A 95 -7.78 17.39 9.41
N PHE A 96 -7.00 16.65 8.65
CA PHE A 96 -6.88 16.79 7.20
C PHE A 96 -6.58 15.44 6.56
N TRP A 97 -6.94 15.31 5.28
CA TRP A 97 -6.54 14.16 4.47
C TRP A 97 -5.29 14.49 3.67
N LEU A 98 -4.30 13.60 3.67
CA LEU A 98 -3.17 13.73 2.74
C LEU A 98 -2.60 12.35 2.44
N CYS A 99 -2.35 12.07 1.16
CA CYS A 99 -1.43 11.00 0.77
C CYS A 99 -0.17 11.64 0.22
N ALA A 100 0.99 11.21 0.70
CA ALA A 100 2.28 11.73 0.30
C ALA A 100 3.28 10.59 0.06
N ALA A 101 4.10 10.74 -0.98
CA ALA A 101 5.32 9.96 -1.16
C ALA A 101 6.48 10.91 -1.45
N TYR A 102 7.61 10.67 -0.80
CA TYR A 102 8.84 11.41 -1.00
C TYR A 102 9.90 10.52 -1.64
N TYR A 103 10.53 11.01 -2.71
CA TYR A 103 11.64 10.36 -3.38
C TYR A 103 12.95 11.08 -3.04
N PRO A 104 14.08 10.35 -2.90
CA PRO A 104 15.38 10.94 -2.56
C PRO A 104 15.86 12.05 -3.50
N CYS A 105 15.34 12.11 -4.74
CA CYS A 105 15.63 13.17 -5.70
C CYS A 105 14.95 14.52 -5.36
N GLY A 106 14.29 14.64 -4.20
CA GLY A 106 13.60 15.86 -3.79
C GLY A 106 12.17 15.96 -4.31
N LEU A 107 11.60 14.89 -4.88
CA LEU A 107 10.26 14.92 -5.46
C LEU A 107 9.21 14.45 -4.46
N PHE A 108 8.14 15.23 -4.33
CA PHE A 108 6.93 14.87 -3.62
C PHE A 108 5.79 14.59 -4.60
N LEU A 109 5.04 13.52 -4.33
CA LEU A 109 3.72 13.25 -4.90
C LEU A 109 2.69 13.45 -3.80
N LEU A 110 1.74 14.36 -4.00
CA LEU A 110 0.75 14.75 -3.00
C LEU A 110 -0.67 14.58 -3.53
N ASP A 111 -1.56 14.04 -2.69
CA ASP A 111 -2.99 13.95 -2.97
C ASP A 111 -3.80 14.50 -1.80
N PRO A 112 -4.34 15.73 -1.92
CA PRO A 112 -5.19 16.36 -0.92
C PRO A 112 -6.70 16.15 -1.19
N SER A 113 -7.09 15.24 -2.10
CA SER A 113 -8.43 15.23 -2.73
C SER A 113 -9.63 15.01 -1.81
N LYS A 114 -9.43 14.52 -0.58
CA LYS A 114 -10.53 14.26 0.36
C LYS A 114 -10.74 15.34 1.42
N ASN A 115 -10.09 16.50 1.28
CA ASN A 115 -10.36 17.65 2.15
C ASN A 115 -11.60 18.42 1.73
N SER A 116 -12.30 19.02 2.69
CA SER A 116 -13.39 19.95 2.43
C SER A 116 -12.82 21.32 2.06
N GLY A 117 -12.88 21.66 0.76
CA GLY A 117 -12.50 22.99 0.25
C GLY A 117 -11.10 23.07 -0.35
N PRO A 118 -10.77 24.21 -0.98
CA PRO A 118 -9.47 24.43 -1.59
C PRO A 118 -8.41 24.52 -0.50
N THR A 119 -7.49 23.56 -0.47
CA THR A 119 -6.34 23.57 0.45
C THR A 119 -5.07 23.35 -0.37
N ASP A 120 -4.06 24.18 -0.15
CA ASP A 120 -2.74 24.00 -0.75
C ASP A 120 -2.10 22.71 -0.20
N CYS A 121 -1.66 21.83 -1.10
CA CYS A 121 -1.13 20.53 -0.71
C CYS A 121 0.23 20.60 0.00
N VAL A 122 1.02 21.66 -0.25
CA VAL A 122 2.30 21.90 0.42
C VAL A 122 2.06 22.40 1.84
N ASP A 123 1.05 23.25 2.06
CA ASP A 123 0.66 23.68 3.40
C ASP A 123 0.17 22.49 4.24
N LEU A 124 -0.57 21.56 3.64
CA LEU A 124 -0.93 20.29 4.30
C LEU A 124 0.28 19.40 4.61
N LEU A 125 1.26 19.34 3.71
CA LEU A 125 2.50 18.60 3.93
C LEU A 125 3.31 19.21 5.09
N ILE A 126 3.48 20.53 5.11
CA ILE A 126 4.16 21.25 6.20
C ILE A 126 3.45 21.01 7.53
N ARG A 127 2.12 21.09 7.52
CA ARG A 127 1.30 20.76 8.69
C ARG A 127 1.50 19.31 9.14
N ALA A 128 1.60 18.35 8.23
CA ALA A 128 1.90 16.96 8.55
C ALA A 128 3.24 16.81 9.29
N PHE A 129 4.28 17.53 8.87
CA PHE A 129 5.56 17.56 9.59
C PHE A 129 5.44 18.22 10.97
N GLN A 130 4.77 19.37 11.07
CA GLN A 130 4.57 20.08 12.34
C GLN A 130 3.76 19.26 13.37
N GLN A 131 2.83 18.43 12.89
CA GLN A 131 2.02 17.54 13.73
C GLN A 131 2.67 16.18 13.98
N GLY A 132 3.86 15.91 13.44
CA GLY A 132 4.58 14.66 13.66
C GLY A 132 4.01 13.45 12.90
N VAL A 133 3.16 13.67 11.88
CA VAL A 133 2.64 12.61 11.01
C VAL A 133 3.77 11.93 10.23
N ALA A 134 4.73 12.73 9.77
CA ALA A 134 5.96 12.28 9.15
C ALA A 134 7.13 13.04 9.75
N ARG A 135 8.30 12.41 9.78
CA ARG A 135 9.53 13.06 10.24
C ARG A 135 10.22 13.74 9.05
N PRO A 136 10.43 15.06 9.06
CA PRO A 136 11.17 15.73 8.01
C PRO A 136 12.64 15.26 8.01
N THR A 137 13.17 14.91 6.85
CA THR A 137 14.58 14.51 6.68
C THR A 137 15.50 15.72 6.55
N HIS A 138 14.93 16.90 6.26
CA HIS A 138 15.65 18.17 6.18
C HIS A 138 14.89 19.28 6.92
N LYS A 139 15.63 20.16 7.63
CA LYS A 139 15.04 21.25 8.45
C LYS A 139 14.16 22.23 7.67
N LEU A 140 14.41 22.38 6.37
CA LEU A 140 13.65 23.27 5.49
C LEU A 140 12.36 22.65 4.94
N MET A 141 12.06 21.37 5.25
CA MET A 141 10.79 20.75 4.82
C MET A 141 9.56 21.37 5.51
N THR A 142 9.75 22.17 6.55
CA THR A 142 8.68 22.95 7.18
C THR A 142 8.56 24.37 6.64
N ASP A 143 9.37 24.74 5.62
CA ASP A 143 9.39 26.06 5.01
C ASP A 143 8.77 26.04 3.61
N ARG A 144 7.64 26.74 3.44
CA ARG A 144 6.89 26.81 2.18
C ARG A 144 7.70 27.35 1.01
N THR A 145 8.69 28.22 1.26
CA THR A 145 9.53 28.83 0.22
C THR A 145 10.57 27.86 -0.35
N SER A 146 10.78 26.72 0.33
CA SER A 146 11.69 25.66 -0.12
C SER A 146 11.06 24.68 -1.12
N TYR A 147 9.81 24.94 -1.55
CA TYR A 147 9.06 24.09 -2.46
C TYR A 147 8.71 24.80 -3.77
N SER A 148 8.67 24.04 -4.86
CA SER A 148 8.11 24.52 -6.12
C SER A 148 6.60 24.76 -6.01
N ASN A 149 6.04 25.45 -7.01
CA ASN A 149 4.59 25.45 -7.18
C ASN A 149 4.11 24.01 -7.53
N PRO A 150 2.96 23.57 -6.98
CA PRO A 150 2.34 22.30 -7.36
C PRO A 150 2.02 22.22 -8.85
N ASP A 151 2.45 21.15 -9.52
CA ASP A 151 2.08 20.78 -10.90
C ASP A 151 1.11 19.60 -10.84
N ASP A 152 -0.18 19.89 -11.05
CA ASP A 152 -1.24 18.88 -11.01
C ASP A 152 -1.19 18.01 -12.27
N VAL A 153 -1.03 16.71 -12.05
CA VAL A 153 -1.03 15.68 -13.09
C VAL A 153 -1.98 14.54 -12.72
N TYR A 154 -2.25 13.69 -13.71
CA TYR A 154 -3.02 12.47 -13.51
C TYR A 154 -2.09 11.27 -13.63
N LEU A 155 -2.19 10.36 -12.66
CA LEU A 155 -1.46 9.09 -12.64
C LEU A 155 -2.36 7.95 -13.11
N SER A 156 -1.83 7.12 -14.01
CA SER A 156 -2.52 5.91 -14.48
C SER A 156 -2.67 4.89 -13.33
N PRO A 157 -3.83 4.22 -13.22
CA PRO A 157 -4.02 3.12 -12.29
C PRO A 157 -3.50 1.77 -12.84
N ASP A 158 -2.99 1.73 -14.06
CA ASP A 158 -2.73 0.47 -14.77
C ASP A 158 -1.41 -0.20 -14.34
N SER A 159 -0.51 0.53 -13.68
CA SER A 159 0.79 0.00 -13.24
C SER A 159 1.34 0.77 -12.03
N PRO A 160 2.10 0.11 -11.15
CA PRO A 160 2.77 0.78 -10.04
C PRO A 160 3.86 1.73 -10.53
N ILE A 161 4.09 2.79 -9.77
CA ILE A 161 5.15 3.76 -10.04
C ILE A 161 6.47 3.17 -9.58
N SER A 162 7.44 3.11 -10.48
CA SER A 162 8.82 2.68 -10.18
C SER A 162 9.65 3.81 -9.58
N ALA A 163 10.90 3.51 -9.23
CA ALA A 163 11.83 4.51 -8.71
C ALA A 163 11.99 5.73 -9.64
N ILE A 164 11.73 6.92 -9.08
CA ILE A 164 11.84 8.20 -9.76
C ILE A 164 13.16 8.87 -9.35
N THR A 165 13.98 9.21 -10.34
CA THR A 165 15.27 9.91 -10.16
C THR A 165 15.18 11.39 -10.50
N SER A 166 14.14 11.84 -11.20
CA SER A 166 13.89 13.26 -11.47
C SER A 166 12.43 13.54 -11.81
N ARG A 167 12.00 14.79 -11.63
CA ARG A 167 10.67 15.25 -12.07
C ARG A 167 10.44 15.02 -13.56
N ASN A 168 11.44 15.30 -14.40
CA ASN A 168 11.30 15.14 -15.85
C ASN A 168 11.07 13.67 -16.25
N GLN A 169 11.73 12.72 -15.57
CA GLN A 169 11.49 11.29 -15.80
C GLN A 169 10.04 10.91 -15.50
N LEU A 170 9.47 11.41 -14.41
CA LEU A 170 8.06 11.16 -14.08
C LEU A 170 7.14 11.77 -15.15
N LEU A 171 7.31 13.06 -15.45
CA LEU A 171 6.41 13.80 -16.34
C LEU A 171 6.44 13.33 -17.80
N THR A 172 7.52 12.70 -18.23
CA THR A 172 7.66 12.11 -19.57
C THR A 172 7.24 10.64 -19.64
N SER A 173 6.91 10.02 -18.50
CA SER A 173 6.49 8.62 -18.45
C SER A 173 5.06 8.41 -18.96
N SER A 174 4.76 7.21 -19.45
CA SER A 174 3.40 6.79 -19.84
C SER A 174 2.44 6.67 -18.66
N LEU A 175 2.94 6.75 -17.43
CA LEU A 175 2.12 6.73 -16.22
C LEU A 175 1.47 8.08 -15.93
N VAL A 176 1.90 9.14 -16.62
CA VAL A 176 1.48 10.52 -16.36
C VAL A 176 0.72 11.08 -17.56
N SER A 177 -0.36 11.81 -17.27
CA SER A 177 -1.12 12.58 -18.23
C SER A 177 -1.43 13.96 -17.66
N ARG A 178 -1.46 14.97 -18.52
CA ARG A 178 -1.97 16.31 -18.17
C ARG A 178 -3.49 16.41 -18.37
N SER A 179 -4.07 15.48 -19.11
CA SER A 179 -5.50 15.40 -19.36
C SER A 179 -6.14 14.37 -18.45
N TYR A 180 -7.28 14.73 -17.88
CA TYR A 180 -8.09 13.79 -17.12
C TYR A 180 -8.59 12.66 -18.03
N ALA A 181 -8.54 11.44 -17.51
CA ALA A 181 -9.23 10.28 -18.06
C ALA A 181 -9.91 9.51 -16.94
N SER A 182 -11.01 8.83 -17.25
CA SER A 182 -11.73 8.04 -16.26
C SER A 182 -10.78 7.00 -15.63
N ARG A 183 -10.86 6.86 -14.30
CA ARG A 183 -9.99 6.02 -13.45
C ARG A 183 -8.60 6.58 -13.12
N TRP A 184 -8.16 7.67 -13.75
CA TRP A 184 -6.87 8.26 -13.41
C TRP A 184 -6.95 9.03 -12.09
N LYS A 185 -5.88 8.98 -11.31
CA LYS A 185 -5.80 9.64 -10.01
C LYS A 185 -5.09 10.99 -10.14
N ARG A 186 -5.73 12.08 -9.75
CA ARG A 186 -5.09 13.41 -9.69
C ARG A 186 -4.07 13.43 -8.54
N VAL A 187 -2.88 13.95 -8.82
CA VAL A 187 -1.78 14.09 -7.87
C VAL A 187 -1.03 15.38 -8.19
N SER A 188 -0.65 16.12 -7.15
CA SER A 188 0.23 17.28 -7.27
C SER A 188 1.69 16.85 -7.18
N VAL A 189 2.49 17.24 -8.16
CA VAL A 189 3.94 17.03 -8.18
C VAL A 189 4.63 18.28 -7.65
N VAL A 190 5.49 18.12 -6.65
CA VAL A 190 6.20 19.23 -5.99
C VAL A 190 7.67 18.89 -5.82
N GLU A 191 8.56 19.82 -6.15
CA GLU A 191 10.01 19.69 -5.91
C GLU A 191 10.41 20.42 -4.63
N PHE A 192 11.27 19.78 -3.85
CA PHE A 192 11.92 20.36 -2.67
C PHE A 192 13.36 20.73 -3.02
N TYR A 193 13.63 22.04 -3.13
CA TYR A 193 14.88 22.57 -3.67
C TYR A 193 16.16 22.15 -2.93
N PRO A 194 16.19 21.99 -1.59
CA PRO A 194 17.40 21.59 -0.89
C PRO A 194 17.90 20.18 -1.28
N ALA A 195 17.02 19.31 -1.77
CA ALA A 195 17.39 17.96 -2.22
C ALA A 195 17.76 17.89 -3.72
N THR A 196 17.46 18.92 -4.51
CA THR A 196 17.88 19.00 -5.92
C THR A 196 19.30 19.56 -6.09
N GLN A 197 20.00 19.89 -4.99
CA GLN A 197 21.43 20.17 -5.06
C GLN A 197 22.22 18.88 -5.26
N PRO A 198 23.11 18.80 -6.25
CA PRO A 198 23.92 17.61 -6.46
C PRO A 198 24.78 17.37 -5.21
N VAL A 199 24.43 16.32 -4.47
CA VAL A 199 25.33 15.77 -3.45
C VAL A 199 26.57 15.31 -4.20
N ALA A 200 27.70 15.96 -3.92
CA ALA A 200 29.00 15.52 -4.41
C ALA A 200 29.17 14.05 -4.08
N THR A 201 29.28 13.22 -5.13
CA THR A 201 29.43 11.77 -5.03
C THR A 201 30.67 11.46 -4.19
N PRO A 202 30.58 10.79 -3.03
CA PRO A 202 31.75 10.15 -2.45
C PRO A 202 32.18 9.06 -3.42
N ALA A 203 33.45 9.08 -3.81
CA ALA A 203 34.04 8.10 -4.70
C ALA A 203 33.73 6.65 -4.27
N ALA A 204 33.33 5.83 -5.24
CA ALA A 204 33.08 4.41 -5.04
C ALA A 204 34.36 3.68 -4.57
N PRO A 205 34.29 2.79 -3.56
CA PRO A 205 35.30 1.75 -3.39
C PRO A 205 35.11 0.67 -4.46
N ALA A 206 36.25 0.17 -4.94
CA ALA A 206 36.38 -0.78 -6.03
C ALA A 206 35.69 -2.14 -5.77
N LEU A 207 35.23 -2.72 -6.87
CA LEU A 207 34.65 -4.06 -7.03
C LEU A 207 35.52 -5.16 -6.42
N LEU A 208 34.90 -6.07 -5.65
CA LEU A 208 35.39 -7.43 -5.43
C LEU A 208 34.30 -8.43 -5.85
N ALA A 209 34.75 -9.45 -6.58
CA ALA A 209 33.98 -10.35 -7.42
C ALA A 209 33.08 -11.35 -6.66
N LEU A 210 32.01 -11.77 -7.33
CA LEU A 210 31.12 -12.89 -6.98
C LEU A 210 31.88 -14.24 -6.89
N PRO A 211 31.43 -15.14 -6.01
CA PRO A 211 31.47 -16.58 -6.26
C PRO A 211 30.11 -17.11 -6.75
N THR A 212 30.21 -18.08 -7.65
CA THR A 212 29.20 -18.86 -8.38
C THR A 212 28.26 -19.70 -7.50
N PRO A 213 27.04 -20.06 -7.97
CA PRO A 213 26.11 -20.93 -7.25
C PRO A 213 26.33 -22.44 -7.53
N PRO A 214 26.05 -23.35 -6.58
CA PRO A 214 26.00 -24.79 -6.83
C PRO A 214 24.59 -25.27 -7.27
N PRO A 215 24.46 -26.50 -7.80
CA PRO A 215 23.33 -26.90 -8.64
C PRO A 215 22.09 -27.41 -7.87
N ALA A 216 21.00 -27.49 -8.63
CA ALA A 216 19.65 -27.90 -8.24
C ALA A 216 19.56 -29.21 -7.45
N SER A 217 18.69 -29.20 -6.42
CA SER A 217 18.24 -30.41 -5.71
C SER A 217 16.75 -30.67 -5.99
N LYS A 218 16.45 -31.96 -6.09
CA LYS A 218 15.26 -32.57 -6.69
C LYS A 218 13.97 -32.27 -5.91
N GLN A 219 12.93 -32.04 -6.72
CA GLN A 219 11.52 -31.90 -6.38
C GLN A 219 10.98 -33.17 -5.70
N ALA A 220 10.32 -33.02 -4.55
CA ALA A 220 9.56 -34.09 -3.89
C ALA A 220 8.05 -33.85 -4.12
N SER A 221 7.35 -34.91 -4.53
CA SER A 221 5.92 -34.90 -4.82
C SER A 221 5.07 -34.74 -3.54
N PRO A 222 3.93 -34.02 -3.59
CA PRO A 222 2.98 -33.98 -2.47
C PRO A 222 2.12 -35.25 -2.41
N PRO A 223 1.65 -35.67 -1.22
CA PRO A 223 0.78 -36.83 -1.05
C PRO A 223 -0.67 -36.53 -1.48
N THR A 224 -1.29 -37.52 -2.11
CA THR A 224 -2.70 -37.53 -2.54
C THR A 224 -3.64 -37.55 -1.33
N GLN A 225 -4.50 -36.53 -1.18
CA GLN A 225 -5.62 -36.54 -0.22
C GLN A 225 -6.92 -37.03 -0.90
N PRO A 226 -7.79 -37.75 -0.16
CA PRO A 226 -9.06 -38.26 -0.70
C PRO A 226 -10.14 -37.17 -0.81
N PRO A 227 -11.15 -37.32 -1.69
CA PRO A 227 -12.15 -36.28 -1.93
C PRO A 227 -13.19 -36.22 -0.79
N PRO A 228 -13.51 -35.03 -0.24
CA PRO A 228 -14.64 -34.87 0.66
C PRO A 228 -15.96 -34.70 -0.10
N ARG A 229 -17.00 -35.26 0.53
CA ARG A 229 -18.39 -35.37 0.08
C ARG A 229 -19.08 -34.00 0.03
N ALA A 230 -19.80 -33.73 -1.05
CA ALA A 230 -20.44 -32.44 -1.30
C ALA A 230 -21.49 -32.07 -0.22
N ALA A 231 -21.27 -30.96 0.47
CA ALA A 231 -22.27 -30.27 1.30
C ALA A 231 -22.69 -28.97 0.60
N ARG A 232 -23.97 -28.60 0.79
CA ARG A 232 -24.69 -27.56 0.06
C ARG A 232 -24.12 -26.16 0.35
N ALA A 233 -23.83 -25.41 -0.72
CA ALA A 233 -23.32 -24.04 -0.64
C ALA A 233 -24.40 -23.05 -0.15
N ALA A 234 -23.99 -22.07 0.67
CA ALA A 234 -24.84 -20.97 1.13
C ALA A 234 -25.21 -20.03 -0.02
N ALA A 235 -26.45 -19.53 -0.02
CA ALA A 235 -26.99 -18.69 -1.10
C ALA A 235 -26.94 -17.19 -0.76
N LEU A 236 -26.80 -16.37 -1.78
CA LEU A 236 -26.76 -14.91 -1.67
C LEU A 236 -28.12 -14.39 -1.16
N GLY A 237 -28.10 -13.58 -0.11
CA GLY A 237 -29.32 -13.09 0.57
C GLY A 237 -29.82 -13.97 1.72
N GLU A 238 -29.20 -15.11 1.99
CA GLU A 238 -29.51 -15.89 3.20
C GLU A 238 -29.07 -15.13 4.47
N ILE A 239 -29.85 -15.27 5.54
CA ILE A 239 -29.49 -14.72 6.85
C ILE A 239 -28.65 -15.77 7.56
N CYS A 240 -27.40 -15.43 7.87
CA CYS A 240 -26.50 -16.35 8.51
C CYS A 240 -26.97 -16.67 9.92
N GLU A 241 -27.18 -17.96 10.18
CA GLU A 241 -27.73 -18.50 11.42
C GLU A 241 -26.87 -18.22 12.68
N LYS A 242 -25.60 -17.82 12.50
CA LYS A 242 -24.69 -17.46 13.60
C LYS A 242 -24.70 -15.98 13.97
N CYS A 243 -24.61 -15.09 12.97
CA CYS A 243 -24.48 -13.65 13.19
C CYS A 243 -25.81 -12.90 13.09
N GLY A 244 -26.86 -13.53 12.52
CA GLY A 244 -28.09 -12.84 12.09
C GLY A 244 -27.86 -11.87 10.93
N GLY A 245 -26.65 -11.84 10.36
CA GLY A 245 -26.25 -10.95 9.27
C GLY A 245 -26.51 -11.56 7.91
N GLU A 246 -26.82 -10.71 6.94
CA GLU A 246 -27.10 -11.11 5.57
C GLU A 246 -25.82 -11.52 4.81
N VAL A 247 -25.90 -12.68 4.14
CA VAL A 247 -24.86 -13.23 3.28
C VAL A 247 -24.83 -12.46 1.97
N LYS A 248 -23.71 -11.81 1.66
CA LYS A 248 -23.54 -10.99 0.44
C LYS A 248 -22.32 -11.40 -0.35
N GLU A 249 -22.25 -10.93 -1.59
CA GLU A 249 -21.05 -11.02 -2.40
C GLU A 249 -19.93 -10.13 -1.82
N ARG A 250 -18.74 -10.71 -1.66
CA ARG A 250 -17.56 -10.13 -1.02
C ARG A 250 -16.33 -10.39 -1.87
N TYR A 251 -15.28 -9.62 -1.65
CA TYR A 251 -14.02 -9.75 -2.39
C TYR A 251 -12.98 -10.48 -1.55
N LEU A 252 -12.34 -11.50 -2.12
CA LEU A 252 -11.15 -12.17 -1.57
C LEU A 252 -10.09 -12.22 -2.67
N PHE A 253 -8.97 -11.52 -2.47
CA PHE A 253 -7.93 -11.32 -3.49
C PHE A 253 -8.48 -10.74 -4.81
N VAL A 254 -8.64 -11.59 -5.83
CA VAL A 254 -9.08 -11.27 -7.20
C VAL A 254 -10.44 -11.87 -7.54
N SER A 255 -11.07 -12.61 -6.62
CA SER A 255 -12.34 -13.27 -6.85
C SER A 255 -13.42 -12.78 -5.90
N ARG A 256 -14.67 -13.03 -6.30
CA ARG A 256 -15.84 -12.80 -5.47
C ARG A 256 -16.24 -14.09 -4.78
N PHE A 257 -16.61 -14.00 -3.50
CA PHE A 257 -17.16 -15.10 -2.73
C PHE A 257 -18.43 -14.65 -1.99
N ILE A 258 -19.26 -15.60 -1.57
CA ILE A 258 -20.54 -15.34 -0.90
C ILE A 258 -20.38 -15.69 0.59
N GLY A 259 -20.55 -14.72 1.52
CA GLY A 259 -20.35 -14.96 2.97
C GLY A 259 -20.87 -13.87 3.95
N CYS A 260 -20.94 -14.18 5.27
CA CYS A 260 -21.28 -13.24 6.38
C CYS A 260 -20.03 -12.65 7.09
N HIS A 261 -20.16 -11.44 7.65
CA HIS A 261 -19.26 -10.76 8.60
C HIS A 261 -19.37 -11.29 10.05
N CYS A 262 -19.19 -12.59 10.30
CA CYS A 262 -19.15 -13.08 11.69
C CYS A 262 -17.85 -12.60 12.37
N THR A 263 -17.93 -11.58 13.24
CA THR A 263 -16.78 -11.04 14.00
C THR A 263 -16.52 -11.77 15.32
N LYS A 264 -17.37 -12.72 15.71
CA LYS A 264 -17.18 -13.54 16.92
C LYS A 264 -16.86 -14.98 16.53
N LEU A 265 -15.64 -15.40 16.81
CA LEU A 265 -15.30 -16.82 16.98
C LEU A 265 -15.82 -17.28 18.38
N PRO A 266 -16.25 -18.54 18.53
CA PRO A 266 -16.49 -19.14 19.84
C PRO A 266 -15.23 -19.17 20.71
#